data_AF-A0A9N8DP51-F1
#
_entry.id   AF-A0A9N8DP51-F1
#
_cell.length_a   1.000
_cell.length_b   1.000
_cell.length_c   1.000
_cell.angle_alpha   90.00
_cell.angle_beta   90.00
_cell.angle_gamma   90.00
#
_symmetry.space_group_name_H-M   'P 1'
#
loop_
_entity.id
_entity.type
_entity.pdbx_description
1 polymer ?
#
loop_
_entity_poly.entity_id
_entity_poly.type
_entity_poly.pdbx_seq_one_letter_code
_entity_poly.pdbx_strand_id
1 'polypeptide(L)'
;MGFLRVPQPILQRWVAGRSLWPLGNNHRSNACKDVGRAFYCSTVNPWMGSKQKVGIGGNNWSRMDPLQYQRVIAKGLEHGVTVMEAGQEGGDKALAEAYHAAVAAASQDDNKEPLTVTMRIGYRTIMPNDEENQAAQQEPFPGDVSVEQHPFLGPNRTMTPLDEDHPPPSPAATAAGDSNNNNSTEDGSNQMIQILHNTGQEYIQNQLNTSPLVQEFQKNIDNNNLQVVALLHNPEAQIMQMAQDPDIDINQVSIAQRQEFLKDKLIDAFCAMEQAVANQQISGYGIVSNGLVLPPEHPLALDVNTILQAVQGTMEQMNQHQCHLSVIQLPINLMERTGLDAARELYAKVQQQEEPHYLKDSLEIYAMRPMTCYPDRGTGTGHAFRLVDYLLPTGPQEEDEDDSNDNDKDQEVKTGAEQLEEQDVPKELSVEELASKQWSNQMSGPPLIYSIALRKAMGHFDASHLLEEKMNRELICEERETLDGCRLLQSMLHDLDVGLAEVRSLGAHEEHLYQRIIPLIHDTFEGYDEETADVLEMFFKSYSLAVRYSIARNTRQLLQSGGDDGQGYRYEDIPQDEKLQDYALKYLLKEKAISKVIVGATKPEHVVDLVTLCHRFDDELEKEAGEKEE
;
A
#
# COMPACT_ATOMS: atom_id res chain seq x y z
N MET A 1 -21.24 -31.68 7.25
CA MET A 1 -20.31 -32.77 7.65
C MET A 1 -19.26 -32.21 8.60
N GLY A 2 -18.61 -33.07 9.39
CA GLY A 2 -18.01 -32.75 10.69
C GLY A 2 -16.82 -31.78 10.72
N PHE A 3 -16.87 -30.87 11.69
CA PHE A 3 -15.75 -30.04 12.15
C PHE A 3 -14.73 -30.90 12.92
N LEU A 4 -13.49 -30.95 12.42
CA LEU A 4 -12.34 -31.45 13.17
C LEU A 4 -11.76 -30.33 14.04
N ARG A 5 -12.10 -30.39 15.34
CA ARG A 5 -11.36 -29.72 16.42
C ARG A 5 -10.13 -30.55 16.78
N VAL A 6 -8.97 -29.89 16.90
CA VAL A 6 -7.78 -30.46 17.55
C VAL A 6 -7.51 -29.67 18.85
N PRO A 7 -7.14 -30.32 19.97
CA PRO A 7 -7.19 -29.72 21.31
C PRO A 7 -5.87 -29.08 21.75
N GLN A 8 -5.95 -27.98 22.51
CA GLN A 8 -4.88 -27.52 23.40
C GLN A 8 -4.82 -28.37 24.69
N PRO A 9 -3.66 -28.41 25.37
CA PRO A 9 -3.65 -28.47 26.82
C PRO A 9 -2.87 -27.34 27.49
N ILE A 10 -3.48 -26.93 28.60
CA ILE A 10 -3.09 -26.03 29.68
C ILE A 10 -1.78 -26.43 30.38
N LEU A 11 -0.96 -25.45 30.80
CA LEU A 11 -0.29 -25.49 32.10
C LEU A 11 0.04 -24.10 32.67
N GLN A 12 -0.35 -23.93 33.94
CA GLN A 12 -0.32 -22.71 34.75
C GLN A 12 1.00 -22.51 35.53
N ARG A 13 1.16 -21.23 35.95
CA ARG A 13 1.76 -20.70 37.21
C ARG A 13 3.29 -20.63 37.32
N TRP A 14 3.79 -19.42 37.62
CA TRP A 14 4.58 -19.15 38.84
C TRP A 14 4.28 -17.72 39.35
N VAL A 15 4.41 -17.54 40.67
CA VAL A 15 3.86 -16.47 41.52
C VAL A 15 4.90 -15.43 41.93
N ALA A 16 4.43 -14.19 42.05
CA ALA A 16 4.85 -13.03 42.87
C ALA A 16 6.18 -13.04 43.65
N GLY A 17 6.88 -11.90 43.57
CA GLY A 17 7.82 -11.42 44.59
C GLY A 17 7.75 -9.90 44.74
N ARG A 18 7.12 -9.42 45.81
CA ARG A 18 7.22 -8.04 46.32
C ARG A 18 8.51 -7.92 47.17
N SER A 19 9.23 -6.80 47.04
CA SER A 19 10.02 -6.25 48.14
C SER A 19 10.11 -4.73 48.07
N LEU A 20 10.06 -4.12 49.25
CA LEU A 20 9.96 -2.69 49.56
C LEU A 20 11.29 -1.91 49.39
N TRP A 21 11.18 -0.67 48.89
CA TRP A 21 11.78 0.63 49.33
C TRP A 21 13.09 0.65 50.18
N PRO A 22 13.99 1.66 50.04
CA PRO A 22 13.62 3.03 50.39
C PRO A 22 14.25 4.23 49.64
N LEU A 23 13.55 5.34 49.90
CA LEU A 23 13.81 6.76 49.69
C LEU A 23 15.28 7.20 49.76
N GLY A 24 15.67 8.01 48.77
CA GLY A 24 16.87 8.83 48.80
C GLY A 24 16.55 10.23 48.26
N ASN A 25 16.31 11.18 49.17
CA ASN A 25 16.30 12.61 48.91
C ASN A 25 17.65 13.06 48.33
N ASN A 26 17.65 13.87 47.27
CA ASN A 26 18.67 14.89 47.09
C ASN A 26 18.15 16.06 46.25
N HIS A 27 18.03 17.21 46.93
CA HIS A 27 18.03 18.53 46.32
C HIS A 27 19.31 18.73 45.51
N ARG A 28 19.20 19.25 44.28
CA ARG A 28 20.18 20.19 43.74
C ARG A 28 19.59 21.10 42.66
N SER A 29 19.87 22.36 42.89
CA SER A 29 19.62 23.61 42.17
C SER A 29 20.03 23.64 40.69
N ASN A 30 19.22 24.37 39.93
CA ASN A 30 19.55 25.29 38.83
C ASN A 30 20.99 25.31 38.30
N ALA A 31 21.13 24.96 37.02
CA ALA A 31 21.97 25.69 36.09
C ALA A 31 21.48 25.41 34.66
N CYS A 32 20.89 26.43 34.01
CA CYS A 32 20.83 26.49 32.55
C CYS A 32 22.24 26.27 32.01
N LYS A 33 22.42 25.20 31.25
CA LYS A 33 23.57 25.04 30.37
C LYS A 33 23.01 25.04 28.96
N ASP A 34 23.39 26.07 28.22
CA ASP A 34 23.32 26.11 26.77
C ASP A 34 24.02 24.86 26.22
N VAL A 35 23.23 23.89 25.77
CA VAL A 35 23.71 22.78 24.95
C VAL A 35 23.83 23.33 23.54
N GLY A 36 25.06 23.68 23.16
CA GLY A 36 25.39 23.98 21.78
C GLY A 36 25.05 22.76 20.91
N ARG A 37 23.96 22.85 20.14
CA ARG A 37 23.66 21.92 19.05
C ARG A 37 24.78 22.03 18.03
N ALA A 38 25.55 20.95 17.89
CA ALA A 38 26.41 20.75 16.74
C ALA A 38 25.50 20.59 15.51
N PHE A 39 25.28 21.67 14.78
CA PHE A 39 24.69 21.60 13.45
C PHE A 39 25.70 20.92 12.54
N TYR A 40 25.53 19.62 12.31
CA TYR A 40 26.16 18.95 11.18
C TYR A 40 25.58 19.56 9.92
N CYS A 41 26.27 20.56 9.39
CA CYS A 41 26.10 21.00 8.01
C CYS A 41 26.59 19.86 7.12
N SER A 42 25.69 18.92 6.84
CA SER A 42 25.85 17.96 5.76
C SER A 42 25.76 18.77 4.47
N THR A 43 26.89 19.24 3.96
CA THR A 43 27.00 19.50 2.52
C THR A 43 26.53 18.21 1.85
N VAL A 44 25.33 18.24 1.27
CA VAL A 44 24.69 17.08 0.63
C VAL A 44 25.76 16.41 -0.21
N ASN A 45 26.28 15.28 0.26
CA ASN A 45 27.21 14.51 -0.53
C ASN A 45 26.36 14.07 -1.73
N PRO A 46 26.67 14.50 -2.97
CA PRO A 46 25.89 14.08 -4.14
C PRO A 46 25.91 12.54 -4.30
N TRP A 47 26.76 11.87 -3.52
CA TRP A 47 26.94 10.43 -3.41
C TRP A 47 26.54 9.89 -2.03
N MET A 48 25.40 10.31 -1.46
CA MET A 48 24.76 9.44 -0.45
C MET A 48 24.51 8.08 -1.11
N GLY A 49 25.03 7.00 -0.51
CA GLY A 49 24.80 5.65 -1.03
C GLY A 49 23.30 5.39 -1.13
N SER A 50 22.85 4.68 -2.16
CA SER A 50 21.42 4.52 -2.46
C SER A 50 20.66 3.83 -1.33
N LYS A 51 21.36 3.08 -0.49
CA LYS A 51 20.87 2.55 0.79
C LYS A 51 20.34 3.62 1.75
N GLN A 52 20.97 4.79 1.81
CA GLN A 52 20.48 5.92 2.61
C GLN A 52 19.28 6.61 1.96
N LYS A 53 19.02 6.37 0.66
CA LYS A 53 17.85 6.90 -0.04
C LYS A 53 16.60 6.04 0.10
N VAL A 54 16.63 4.89 0.77
CA VAL A 54 15.42 4.07 0.98
C VAL A 54 14.88 4.19 2.39
N GLY A 55 13.56 4.19 2.52
CA GLY A 55 12.84 4.11 3.79
C GLY A 55 11.78 3.01 3.77
N ILE A 56 11.35 2.55 4.95
CA ILE A 56 10.32 1.51 5.10
C ILE A 56 8.97 2.16 5.39
N GLY A 57 7.99 1.92 4.53
CA GLY A 57 6.62 2.41 4.65
C GLY A 57 5.77 1.59 5.62
N GLY A 58 4.93 2.26 6.41
CA GLY A 58 4.08 1.65 7.44
C GLY A 58 2.60 1.48 7.07
N ASN A 59 2.19 1.79 5.85
CA ASN A 59 0.77 1.94 5.48
C ASN A 59 -0.15 0.74 5.81
N ASN A 60 0.40 -0.48 5.92
CA ASN A 60 -0.38 -1.70 6.15
C ASN A 60 -0.06 -2.40 7.48
N TRP A 61 0.58 -1.72 8.45
CA TRP A 61 1.00 -2.35 9.71
C TRP A 61 -0.18 -2.95 10.48
N SER A 62 -1.37 -2.33 10.44
CA SER A 62 -2.56 -2.76 11.19
C SER A 62 -3.10 -4.10 10.73
N ARG A 63 -2.72 -4.52 9.52
CA ARG A 63 -3.06 -5.83 8.93
C ARG A 63 -1.96 -6.87 9.12
N MET A 64 -0.80 -6.46 9.61
CA MET A 64 0.29 -7.38 9.91
C MET A 64 0.11 -7.93 11.32
N ASP A 65 0.50 -9.18 11.49
CA ASP A 65 0.81 -9.68 12.83
C ASP A 65 1.84 -8.71 13.48
N PRO A 66 1.59 -8.19 14.69
CA PRO A 66 2.49 -7.21 15.30
C PRO A 66 3.94 -7.70 15.36
N LEU A 67 4.16 -8.99 15.64
CA LEU A 67 5.51 -9.57 15.65
C LEU A 67 6.16 -9.58 14.26
N GLN A 68 5.38 -9.79 13.21
CA GLN A 68 5.84 -9.66 11.83
C GLN A 68 6.29 -8.22 11.52
N TYR A 69 5.52 -7.21 11.92
CA TYR A 69 5.92 -5.81 11.75
C TYR A 69 7.21 -5.48 12.52
N GLN A 70 7.32 -5.95 13.77
CA GLN A 70 8.55 -5.81 14.56
C GLN A 70 9.77 -6.42 13.86
N ARG A 71 9.60 -7.59 13.21
CA ARG A 71 10.66 -8.24 12.44
C ARG A 71 11.07 -7.46 11.20
N VAL A 72 10.12 -6.83 10.50
CA VAL A 72 10.40 -5.94 9.36
C VAL A 72 11.24 -4.75 9.80
N ILE A 73 10.83 -4.08 10.88
CA ILE A 73 11.54 -2.93 11.46
C ILE A 73 12.94 -3.32 11.93
N ALA A 74 13.06 -4.41 12.69
CA ALA A 74 14.35 -4.94 13.14
C ALA A 74 15.28 -5.25 11.96
N LYS A 75 14.74 -5.85 10.89
CA LYS A 75 15.52 -6.13 9.68
C LYS A 75 15.97 -4.86 8.97
N GLY A 76 15.13 -3.82 8.94
CA GLY A 76 15.49 -2.49 8.45
C GLY A 76 16.69 -1.91 9.19
N LEU A 77 16.66 -1.91 10.53
CA LEU A 77 17.76 -1.40 11.35
C LEU A 77 19.03 -2.25 11.24
N GLU A 78 18.91 -3.58 11.20
CA GLU A 78 20.03 -4.50 10.94
C GLU A 78 20.74 -4.13 9.63
N HIS A 79 19.94 -3.82 8.60
CA HIS A 79 20.42 -3.39 7.30
C HIS A 79 20.59 -1.88 7.21
N GLY A 80 20.71 -1.12 8.31
CA GLY A 80 21.06 0.30 8.27
C GLY A 80 20.10 1.21 7.50
N VAL A 81 18.82 0.84 7.39
CA VAL A 81 17.76 1.74 6.91
C VAL A 81 17.47 2.77 8.00
N THR A 82 17.56 4.05 7.65
CA THR A 82 17.47 5.17 8.61
C THR A 82 16.14 5.92 8.56
N VAL A 83 15.21 5.55 7.68
CA VAL A 83 13.88 6.18 7.59
C VAL A 83 12.78 5.14 7.69
N MET A 84 11.82 5.38 8.58
CA MET A 84 10.66 4.53 8.78
C MET A 84 9.39 5.36 8.90
N GLU A 85 8.29 4.85 8.38
CA GLU A 85 6.98 5.49 8.50
C GLU A 85 6.11 4.70 9.48
N ALA A 86 5.50 5.39 10.43
CA ALA A 86 4.61 4.80 11.44
C ALA A 86 3.31 4.25 10.84
N GLY A 87 2.90 4.68 9.65
CA GLY A 87 1.57 4.35 9.09
C GLY A 87 0.46 5.15 9.76
N GLN A 88 -0.78 4.64 9.72
CA GLN A 88 -1.98 5.31 10.24
C GLN A 88 -2.55 4.61 11.48
N GLU A 89 -3.46 5.25 12.21
CA GLU A 89 -4.38 4.62 13.19
C GLU A 89 -3.74 3.67 14.24
N GLY A 90 -2.74 4.13 15.00
CA GLY A 90 -2.06 3.32 16.03
C GLY A 90 -0.74 2.73 15.58
N GLY A 91 -0.32 3.03 14.35
CA GLY A 91 0.97 2.60 13.82
C GLY A 91 2.16 3.28 14.50
N ASP A 92 1.95 4.44 15.11
CA ASP A 92 2.90 5.08 16.00
C ASP A 92 3.20 4.22 17.23
N LYS A 93 2.17 3.62 17.84
CA LYS A 93 2.33 2.64 18.92
C LYS A 93 3.07 1.40 18.44
N ALA A 94 2.65 0.82 17.31
CA ALA A 94 3.27 -0.38 16.78
C ALA A 94 4.75 -0.17 16.45
N LEU A 95 5.08 0.99 15.86
CA LEU A 95 6.45 1.33 15.53
C LEU A 95 7.30 1.64 16.76
N ALA A 96 6.74 2.29 17.79
CA ALA A 96 7.43 2.47 19.07
C ALA A 96 7.78 1.13 19.73
N GLU A 97 6.85 0.17 19.75
CA GLU A 97 7.08 -1.19 20.26
C GLU A 97 8.14 -1.93 19.43
N ALA A 98 8.09 -1.81 18.10
CA ALA A 98 9.06 -2.40 17.19
C ALA A 98 10.46 -1.80 17.34
N TYR A 99 10.56 -0.48 17.50
CA TYR A 99 11.81 0.22 17.76
C TYR A 99 12.48 -0.29 19.03
N HIS A 100 11.73 -0.41 20.13
CA HIS A 100 12.24 -0.96 21.40
C HIS A 100 12.80 -2.37 21.24
N ALA A 101 12.04 -3.26 20.60
CA ALA A 101 12.46 -4.63 20.37
C ALA A 101 13.76 -4.70 19.55
N ALA A 102 13.87 -3.84 18.52
CA ALA A 102 15.02 -3.83 17.64
C ALA A 102 16.26 -3.19 18.27
N VAL A 103 16.11 -2.09 19.01
CA VAL A 103 17.23 -1.45 19.75
C VAL A 103 17.76 -2.37 20.84
N ALA A 104 16.88 -3.09 21.55
CA ALA A 104 17.30 -4.06 22.56
C ALA A 104 18.10 -5.24 21.96
N ALA A 105 17.86 -5.58 20.69
CA ALA A 105 18.56 -6.63 19.97
C ALA A 105 19.87 -6.16 19.31
N ALA A 106 19.99 -4.86 19.03
CA ALA A 106 21.16 -4.31 18.33
C ALA A 106 22.36 -4.12 19.28
N SER A 107 23.56 -4.45 18.81
CA SER A 107 24.78 -4.02 19.49
C SER A 107 24.89 -2.49 19.47
N GLN A 108 25.19 -1.89 20.63
CA GLN A 108 25.49 -0.46 20.74
C GLN A 108 26.69 -0.13 19.85
N ASP A 109 26.41 0.55 18.75
CA ASP A 109 27.42 1.14 17.88
C ASP A 109 27.18 2.65 17.92
N ASP A 110 28.10 3.37 18.57
CA ASP A 110 27.97 4.79 18.87
C ASP A 110 28.05 5.68 17.59
N ASN A 111 28.34 5.09 16.43
CA ASN A 111 28.46 5.81 15.16
C ASN A 111 27.25 5.65 14.22
N LYS A 112 26.11 5.16 14.71
CA LYS A 112 24.91 5.01 13.87
C LYS A 112 24.23 6.36 13.62
N GLU A 113 23.84 6.58 12.37
CA GLU A 113 22.95 7.69 12.03
C GLU A 113 21.63 7.59 12.80
N PRO A 114 21.03 8.73 13.20
CA PRO A 114 19.74 8.73 13.86
C PRO A 114 18.68 8.07 12.99
N LEU A 115 17.80 7.30 13.61
CA LEU A 115 16.61 6.80 12.95
C LEU A 115 15.59 7.92 12.83
N THR A 116 15.20 8.28 11.62
CA THR A 116 14.09 9.21 11.36
C THR A 116 12.80 8.42 11.21
N VAL A 117 11.82 8.74 12.06
CA VAL A 117 10.48 8.21 11.98
C VAL A 117 9.50 9.29 11.55
N THR A 118 8.76 9.04 10.47
CA THR A 118 7.64 9.89 10.06
C THR A 118 6.33 9.37 10.64
N MET A 119 5.50 10.28 11.16
CA MET A 119 4.14 9.98 11.61
C MET A 119 3.14 10.91 10.93
N ARG A 120 1.94 10.42 10.64
CA ARG A 120 0.90 11.21 9.95
C ARG A 120 -0.07 11.82 10.95
N ILE A 121 -0.41 13.10 10.77
CA ILE A 121 -1.41 13.83 11.55
C ILE A 121 -2.39 14.47 10.57
N GLY A 122 -3.68 14.27 10.77
CA GLY A 122 -4.71 14.93 9.95
C GLY A 122 -6.03 14.20 9.97
N TYR A 123 -6.01 12.88 9.83
CA TYR A 123 -7.22 12.06 9.83
C TYR A 123 -7.48 11.41 11.19
N ARG A 124 -8.76 11.22 11.51
CA ARG A 124 -9.21 10.34 12.59
C ARG A 124 -10.51 9.64 12.22
N THR A 125 -10.64 8.41 12.70
CA THR A 125 -11.82 7.58 12.50
C THR A 125 -12.64 7.55 13.79
N ILE A 126 -13.90 7.94 13.69
CA ILE A 126 -14.88 7.81 14.76
C ILE A 126 -15.66 6.53 14.49
N MET A 127 -15.43 5.52 15.34
CA MET A 127 -16.17 4.29 15.30
C MET A 127 -17.60 4.51 15.85
N PRO A 128 -18.62 3.94 15.20
CA PRO A 128 -20.00 3.97 15.70
C PRO A 128 -20.09 3.35 17.11
N ASN A 129 -21.06 3.80 17.89
CA ASN A 129 -21.16 3.60 19.35
C ASN A 129 -21.04 2.13 19.78
N ASP A 130 -19.84 1.67 20.12
CA ASP A 130 -19.68 0.57 21.06
C ASP A 130 -20.05 1.11 22.46
N GLU A 131 -21.21 0.71 22.99
CA GLU A 131 -21.74 1.21 24.28
C GLU A 131 -20.73 1.06 25.43
N GLU A 132 -19.76 0.15 25.32
CA GLU A 132 -18.69 -0.05 26.31
C GLU A 132 -17.53 0.97 26.21
N ASN A 133 -17.38 1.69 25.10
CA ASN A 133 -16.29 2.64 24.85
C ASN A 133 -16.71 4.13 24.88
N GLN A 134 -17.92 4.45 25.35
CA GLN A 134 -18.44 5.83 25.42
C GLN A 134 -17.52 6.80 26.19
N ALA A 135 -16.71 6.33 27.14
CA ALA A 135 -15.78 7.18 27.88
C ALA A 135 -14.56 7.66 27.07
N ALA A 136 -14.30 7.06 25.90
CA ALA A 136 -13.18 7.40 25.03
C ALA A 136 -13.61 8.10 23.72
N GLN A 137 -14.91 8.34 23.53
CA GLN A 137 -15.40 9.12 22.40
C GLN A 137 -14.96 10.58 22.58
N GLN A 138 -13.87 10.95 21.91
CA GLN A 138 -13.38 12.31 21.90
C GLN A 138 -14.44 13.20 21.26
N GLU A 139 -14.83 14.25 21.98
CA GLU A 139 -15.67 15.32 21.44
C GLU A 139 -15.10 15.82 20.08
N PRO A 140 -15.95 16.32 19.16
CA PRO A 140 -15.46 16.95 17.94
C PRO A 140 -14.45 18.05 18.28
N PHE A 141 -13.31 18.05 17.60
CA PHE A 141 -12.36 19.14 17.73
C PHE A 141 -12.85 20.33 16.90
N PRO A 142 -12.62 21.56 17.35
CA PRO A 142 -12.82 22.74 16.51
C PRO A 142 -12.07 22.58 15.19
N GLY A 143 -12.76 22.80 14.06
CA GLY A 143 -12.18 22.66 12.72
C GLY A 143 -12.25 21.25 12.12
N ASP A 144 -12.93 20.29 12.77
CA ASP A 144 -13.21 19.00 12.14
C ASP A 144 -14.05 19.15 10.87
N VAL A 145 -13.60 18.50 9.79
CA VAL A 145 -14.36 18.36 8.55
C VAL A 145 -14.63 16.89 8.25
N SER A 146 -15.86 16.56 7.86
CA SER A 146 -16.24 15.21 7.44
C SER A 146 -15.76 14.96 6.01
N VAL A 147 -15.06 13.85 5.81
CA VAL A 147 -14.41 13.51 4.53
C VAL A 147 -15.31 12.61 3.66
N GLU A 148 -16.20 11.82 4.26
CA GLU A 148 -16.96 10.78 3.54
C GLU A 148 -18.23 11.29 2.83
N GLN A 149 -18.70 12.49 3.16
CA GLN A 149 -19.99 13.00 2.65
C GLN A 149 -19.88 13.74 1.31
N HIS A 150 -18.69 13.84 0.71
CA HIS A 150 -18.49 14.73 -0.43
C HIS A 150 -18.46 14.00 -1.79
N PRO A 151 -19.19 14.47 -2.82
CA PRO A 151 -19.24 13.87 -4.16
C PRO A 151 -17.89 13.78 -4.90
N PHE A 152 -16.83 14.43 -4.41
CA PHE A 152 -15.50 14.43 -5.03
C PHE A 152 -14.57 13.35 -4.46
N LEU A 153 -14.92 12.77 -3.32
CA LEU A 153 -14.11 11.75 -2.66
C LEU A 153 -14.63 10.32 -2.91
N GLY A 154 -15.69 10.19 -3.72
CA GLY A 154 -16.28 8.94 -4.16
C GLY A 154 -16.94 8.13 -3.03
N PRO A 155 -17.93 7.27 -3.34
CA PRO A 155 -18.49 6.31 -2.39
C PRO A 155 -17.50 5.19 -2.02
N ASN A 156 -16.40 5.05 -2.76
CA ASN A 156 -15.33 4.11 -2.46
C ASN A 156 -14.42 4.72 -1.40
N ARG A 157 -14.74 4.33 -0.15
CA ARG A 157 -14.01 4.52 1.10
C ARG A 157 -12.56 5.02 0.89
N THR A 158 -12.32 6.24 1.32
CA THR A 158 -11.02 6.81 1.69
C THR A 158 -9.95 7.04 0.61
N MET A 159 -9.32 8.22 0.67
CA MET A 159 -7.94 8.52 0.21
C MET A 159 -6.86 7.65 0.90
N THR A 160 -7.25 6.73 1.79
CA THR A 160 -6.41 5.67 2.32
C THR A 160 -6.56 4.44 1.43
N PRO A 161 -5.48 3.80 0.96
CA PRO A 161 -5.58 2.65 0.06
C PRO A 161 -6.47 1.56 0.67
N LEU A 162 -7.66 1.36 0.09
CA LEU A 162 -8.45 0.15 0.30
C LEU A 162 -7.72 -0.99 -0.41
N ASP A 163 -6.86 -1.71 0.30
CA ASP A 163 -6.25 -2.94 -0.21
C ASP A 163 -6.68 -4.20 0.59
N GLU A 164 -7.34 -5.12 -0.11
CA GLU A 164 -7.11 -6.58 -0.21
C GLU A 164 -7.49 -7.64 0.87
N ASP A 165 -7.63 -7.43 2.19
CA ASP A 165 -7.70 -8.63 3.09
C ASP A 165 -8.81 -8.73 4.17
N HIS A 166 -9.89 -7.95 4.08
CA HIS A 166 -11.09 -8.32 4.84
C HIS A 166 -12.05 -9.12 3.96
N PRO A 167 -12.35 -10.40 4.29
CA PRO A 167 -13.61 -10.95 3.82
C PRO A 167 -14.71 -9.99 4.27
N PRO A 168 -15.73 -9.72 3.44
CA PRO A 168 -16.91 -9.00 3.93
C PRO A 168 -17.37 -9.68 5.23
N PRO A 169 -17.85 -8.92 6.23
CA PRO A 169 -18.37 -9.52 7.46
C PRO A 169 -19.31 -10.65 7.04
N SER A 170 -18.98 -11.87 7.47
CA SER A 170 -19.69 -13.08 7.07
C SER A 170 -21.19 -12.81 7.23
N PRO A 171 -22.03 -12.99 6.19
CA PRO A 171 -23.47 -12.87 6.37
C PRO A 171 -23.82 -13.84 7.50
N ALA A 172 -24.28 -13.29 8.62
CA ALA A 172 -24.63 -14.08 9.79
C ALA A 172 -25.52 -15.23 9.30
N ALA A 173 -25.09 -16.47 9.55
CA ALA A 173 -25.79 -17.66 9.11
C ALA A 173 -27.25 -17.59 9.59
N THR A 174 -28.16 -17.23 8.69
CA THR A 174 -29.59 -17.31 8.92
C THR A 174 -29.94 -18.78 8.92
N ALA A 175 -30.05 -19.34 10.12
CA ALA A 175 -30.58 -20.68 10.32
C ALA A 175 -31.95 -20.76 9.66
N ALA A 176 -32.08 -21.61 8.64
CA ALA A 176 -33.35 -21.97 8.03
C ALA A 176 -34.30 -22.50 9.12
N GLY A 177 -35.32 -21.70 9.42
CA GLY A 177 -36.40 -22.04 10.32
C GLY A 177 -37.68 -21.40 9.83
N ASP A 178 -38.56 -22.23 9.29
CA ASP A 178 -39.94 -21.90 8.93
C ASP A 178 -40.64 -21.07 10.01
N SER A 179 -41.17 -19.89 9.65
CA SER A 179 -42.60 -19.54 9.81
C SER A 179 -42.86 -18.02 9.75
N ASN A 180 -43.84 -17.67 8.91
CA ASN A 180 -44.65 -16.46 8.87
C ASN A 180 -44.52 -15.48 10.07
N ASN A 181 -43.96 -14.29 9.82
CA ASN A 181 -44.37 -13.08 10.52
C ASN A 181 -44.09 -11.81 9.71
N ASN A 182 -45.15 -11.28 9.07
CA ASN A 182 -45.17 -9.92 8.51
C ASN A 182 -45.41 -8.92 9.64
N ASN A 183 -44.35 -8.26 10.11
CA ASN A 183 -44.30 -6.88 10.65
C ASN A 183 -43.12 -6.71 11.61
N SER A 184 -41.96 -6.34 11.08
CA SER A 184 -40.92 -5.64 11.84
C SER A 184 -40.14 -4.74 10.88
N THR A 185 -40.54 -3.47 10.84
CA THR A 185 -39.68 -2.35 10.44
C THR A 185 -38.57 -2.21 11.49
N GLU A 186 -37.60 -3.12 11.48
CA GLU A 186 -36.38 -2.94 12.25
C GLU A 186 -35.47 -2.03 11.44
N ASP A 187 -35.40 -0.80 11.94
CA ASP A 187 -34.55 0.30 11.53
C ASP A 187 -33.09 -0.11 11.82
N GLY A 188 -32.56 -0.98 10.96
CA GLY A 188 -31.16 -1.37 10.93
C GLY A 188 -30.32 -0.17 10.51
N SER A 189 -30.20 0.81 11.41
CA SER A 189 -29.30 1.94 11.25
C SER A 189 -27.89 1.39 11.17
N ASN A 190 -27.43 1.16 9.94
CA ASN A 190 -26.03 0.93 9.62
C ASN A 190 -25.31 2.20 10.05
N GLN A 191 -24.86 2.24 11.31
CA GLN A 191 -24.13 3.39 11.83
C GLN A 191 -22.83 3.45 11.02
N MET A 192 -22.74 4.43 10.13
CA MET A 192 -21.58 4.61 9.28
C MET A 192 -20.39 5.00 10.16
N ILE A 193 -19.26 4.33 9.94
CA ILE A 193 -17.94 4.82 10.37
C ILE A 193 -17.82 6.24 9.83
N GLN A 194 -17.41 7.19 10.69
CA GLN A 194 -17.22 8.57 10.29
C GLN A 194 -15.74 8.92 10.25
N ILE A 195 -15.25 9.38 9.09
CA ILE A 195 -13.87 9.84 8.94
C ILE A 195 -13.82 11.36 8.92
N LEU A 196 -13.07 11.91 9.88
CA LEU A 196 -12.85 13.33 10.04
C LEU A 196 -11.42 13.72 9.66
N HIS A 197 -11.24 14.95 9.20
CA HIS A 197 -9.95 15.56 8.96
C HIS A 197 -9.81 16.88 9.72
N ASN A 198 -8.65 17.13 10.32
CA ASN A 198 -8.38 18.32 11.12
C ASN A 198 -6.88 18.68 11.11
N THR A 199 -6.56 19.95 10.87
CA THR A 199 -5.18 20.49 10.92
C THR A 199 -5.04 21.63 11.95
N GLY A 200 -6.06 21.83 12.79
CA GLY A 200 -6.08 22.85 13.83
C GLY A 200 -5.14 22.55 14.98
N GLN A 201 -4.69 23.61 15.65
CA GLN A 201 -3.71 23.55 16.73
C GLN A 201 -4.12 22.60 17.87
N GLU A 202 -5.37 22.64 18.33
CA GLU A 202 -5.85 21.79 19.43
C GLU A 202 -5.75 20.31 19.07
N TYR A 203 -6.13 19.96 17.84
CA TYR A 203 -6.06 18.60 17.35
C TYR A 203 -4.61 18.11 17.21
N ILE A 204 -3.74 18.91 16.59
CA ILE A 204 -2.30 18.60 16.44
C ILE A 204 -1.68 18.36 17.81
N GLN A 205 -1.92 19.26 18.77
CA GLN A 205 -1.38 19.13 20.12
C GLN A 205 -1.88 17.87 20.82
N ASN A 206 -3.17 17.53 20.67
CA ASN A 206 -3.73 16.30 21.21
C ASN A 206 -3.08 15.04 20.60
N GLN A 207 -2.91 14.99 19.28
CA GLN A 207 -2.27 13.87 18.58
C GLN A 207 -0.82 13.68 19.05
N LEU A 208 -0.05 14.76 19.16
CA LEU A 208 1.34 14.69 19.63
C LEU A 208 1.42 14.27 21.10
N ASN A 209 0.56 14.79 21.97
CA ASN A 209 0.58 14.47 23.40
C ASN A 209 0.20 13.00 23.69
N THR A 210 -0.68 12.44 22.86
CA THR A 210 -1.19 11.08 23.04
C THR A 210 -0.39 10.01 22.31
N SER A 211 0.47 10.41 21.37
CA SER A 211 1.29 9.48 20.58
C SER A 211 2.35 8.76 21.42
N PRO A 212 2.35 7.41 21.47
CA PRO A 212 3.41 6.65 22.15
C PRO A 212 4.79 6.84 21.53
N LEU A 213 4.85 7.10 20.21
CA LEU A 213 6.10 7.37 19.50
C LEU A 213 6.73 8.70 19.94
N VAL A 214 5.91 9.75 20.07
CA VAL A 214 6.37 11.06 20.59
C VAL A 214 6.86 10.93 22.03
N GLN A 215 6.10 10.21 22.87
CA GLN A 215 6.52 9.94 24.24
C GLN A 215 7.86 9.18 24.29
N GLU A 216 8.10 8.27 23.34
CA GLU A 216 9.36 7.54 23.26
C GLU A 216 10.53 8.42 22.80
N PHE A 217 10.31 9.28 21.81
CA PHE A 217 11.29 10.28 21.41
C PHE A 217 11.71 11.18 22.57
N GLN A 218 10.75 11.68 23.35
CA GLN A 218 11.02 12.53 24.50
C GLN A 218 11.86 11.84 25.59
N LYS A 219 11.67 10.53 25.80
CA LYS A 219 12.50 9.75 26.75
C LYS A 219 13.95 9.60 26.28
N ASN A 220 14.19 9.62 24.97
CA ASN A 220 15.49 9.36 24.36
C ASN A 220 16.15 10.60 23.76
N ILE A 221 15.66 11.80 24.08
CA ILE A 221 16.13 13.04 23.48
C ILE A 221 17.64 13.27 23.67
N ASP A 222 18.19 12.85 24.82
CA ASP A 222 19.61 13.00 25.12
C ASP A 222 20.50 12.03 24.31
N ASN A 223 19.92 10.94 23.77
CA ASN A 223 20.66 9.92 23.04
C ASN A 223 20.83 10.27 21.56
N ASN A 224 20.09 11.26 21.03
CA ASN A 224 20.09 11.66 19.61
C ASN A 224 19.90 10.50 18.60
N ASN A 225 19.43 9.33 19.01
CA ASN A 225 19.33 8.13 18.16
C ASN A 225 17.99 7.99 17.43
N LEU A 226 17.00 8.80 17.79
CA LEU A 226 15.65 8.79 17.24
C LEU A 226 15.22 10.22 16.93
N GLN A 227 14.72 10.43 15.72
CA GLN A 227 14.08 11.65 15.28
C GLN A 227 12.63 11.34 14.94
N VAL A 228 11.71 12.21 15.36
CA VAL A 228 10.29 12.10 15.01
C VAL A 228 9.89 13.30 14.18
N VAL A 229 9.38 13.05 12.98
CA VAL A 229 8.90 14.05 12.04
C VAL A 229 7.39 13.90 11.86
N ALA A 230 6.62 14.90 12.30
CA ALA A 230 5.17 14.89 12.13
C ALA A 230 4.77 15.45 10.76
N LEU A 231 4.03 14.67 9.97
CA LEU A 231 3.58 15.03 8.63
C LEU A 231 2.09 15.36 8.64
N LEU A 232 1.72 16.57 8.21
CA LEU A 232 0.33 16.91 7.93
C LEU A 232 -0.16 16.09 6.73
N HIS A 233 -1.16 15.24 6.96
CA HIS A 233 -1.65 14.27 5.97
C HIS A 233 -2.84 14.81 5.19
N ASN A 234 -2.63 15.07 3.90
CA ASN A 234 -3.57 15.65 2.94
C ASN A 234 -4.25 16.93 3.47
N PRO A 235 -3.48 17.98 3.79
CA PRO A 235 -4.04 19.24 4.29
C PRO A 235 -5.09 19.84 3.34
N GLU A 236 -5.04 19.53 2.05
CA GLU A 236 -6.04 19.90 1.05
C GLU A 236 -7.48 19.51 1.42
N ALA A 237 -7.68 18.47 2.23
CA ALA A 237 -9.01 18.06 2.69
C ALA A 237 -9.70 19.14 3.55
N GLN A 238 -8.97 20.12 4.09
CA GLN A 238 -9.56 21.26 4.81
C GLN A 238 -10.44 22.15 3.92
N ILE A 239 -10.30 22.10 2.58
CA ILE A 239 -11.20 22.80 1.66
C ILE A 239 -12.67 22.41 1.90
N MET A 240 -12.93 21.21 2.44
CA MET A 240 -14.28 20.78 2.81
C MET A 240 -14.93 21.70 3.85
N GLN A 241 -14.15 22.43 4.65
CA GLN A 241 -14.69 23.45 5.56
C GLN A 241 -15.38 24.59 4.80
N MET A 242 -14.85 24.98 3.63
CA MET A 242 -15.48 26.02 2.80
C MET A 242 -16.85 25.55 2.30
N ALA A 243 -17.00 24.26 2.01
CA ALA A 243 -18.27 23.67 1.57
C ALA A 243 -19.32 23.52 2.69
N GLN A 244 -18.93 23.71 3.96
CA GLN A 244 -19.88 23.73 5.08
C GLN A 244 -20.64 25.05 5.17
N ASP A 245 -20.13 26.12 4.55
CA ASP A 245 -20.83 27.40 4.47
C ASP A 245 -21.94 27.30 3.41
N PRO A 246 -23.23 27.44 3.80
CA PRO A 246 -24.36 27.31 2.86
C PRO A 246 -24.36 28.38 1.76
N ASP A 247 -23.62 29.48 1.94
CA ASP A 247 -23.53 30.57 0.97
C ASP A 247 -22.38 30.35 -0.06
N ILE A 248 -21.56 29.30 0.11
CA ILE A 248 -20.42 28.99 -0.76
C ILE A 248 -20.70 27.75 -1.61
N ASP A 249 -20.87 27.93 -2.92
CA ASP A 249 -20.76 26.83 -3.88
C ASP A 249 -19.28 26.57 -4.18
N ILE A 250 -18.75 25.46 -3.66
CA ILE A 250 -17.34 25.08 -3.83
C ILE A 250 -16.89 25.02 -5.30
N ASN A 251 -17.81 24.74 -6.22
CA ASN A 251 -17.53 24.69 -7.65
C ASN A 251 -17.31 26.09 -8.26
N GLN A 252 -17.79 27.14 -7.59
CA GLN A 252 -17.65 28.53 -8.02
C GLN A 252 -16.48 29.23 -7.34
N VAL A 253 -15.89 28.62 -6.31
CA VAL A 253 -14.69 29.16 -5.65
C VAL A 253 -13.52 29.07 -6.62
N SER A 254 -12.88 30.21 -6.88
CA SER A 254 -11.72 30.26 -7.79
C SER A 254 -10.53 29.48 -7.22
N ILE A 255 -9.64 29.00 -8.10
CA ILE A 255 -8.40 28.30 -7.70
C ILE A 255 -7.60 29.16 -6.71
N ALA A 256 -7.44 30.46 -6.99
CA ALA A 256 -6.72 31.38 -6.13
C ALA A 256 -7.32 31.49 -4.72
N GLN A 257 -8.66 31.55 -4.60
CA GLN A 257 -9.33 31.57 -3.29
C GLN A 257 -9.13 30.26 -2.53
N ARG A 258 -9.13 29.10 -3.21
CA ARG A 258 -8.84 27.81 -2.56
C ARG A 258 -7.40 27.75 -2.05
N GLN A 259 -6.43 28.19 -2.86
CA GLN A 259 -5.02 28.22 -2.47
C GLN A 259 -4.78 29.19 -1.31
N GLU A 260 -5.42 30.37 -1.31
CA GLU A 260 -5.33 31.32 -0.20
C GLU A 260 -5.90 30.73 1.10
N PHE A 261 -7.06 30.08 1.03
CA PHE A 261 -7.65 29.38 2.17
C PHE A 261 -6.73 28.28 2.72
N LEU A 262 -6.15 27.46 1.84
CA LEU A 262 -5.21 26.42 2.24
C LEU A 262 -3.94 27.00 2.86
N LYS A 263 -3.41 28.11 2.31
CA LYS A 263 -2.26 28.82 2.86
C LYS A 263 -2.52 29.22 4.32
N ASP A 264 -3.67 29.83 4.60
CA ASP A 264 -4.03 30.25 5.96
C ASP A 264 -4.12 29.06 6.91
N LYS A 265 -4.74 27.95 6.48
CA LYS A 265 -4.80 26.71 7.27
C LYS A 265 -3.43 26.10 7.53
N LEU A 266 -2.53 26.17 6.56
CA LEU A 266 -1.16 25.70 6.70
C LEU A 266 -0.35 26.59 7.65
N ILE A 267 -0.53 27.91 7.63
CA ILE A 267 0.13 28.84 8.57
C ILE A 267 -0.25 28.47 10.01
N ASP A 268 -1.54 28.29 10.29
CA ASP A 268 -2.02 27.91 11.63
C ASP A 268 -1.42 26.56 12.09
N ALA A 269 -1.44 25.56 11.20
CA ALA A 269 -0.91 24.23 11.48
C ALA A 269 0.62 24.25 11.69
N PHE A 270 1.35 24.99 10.87
CA PHE A 270 2.80 25.13 10.97
C PHE A 270 3.20 25.88 12.24
N CYS A 271 2.47 26.92 12.66
CA CYS A 271 2.70 27.56 13.95
C CYS A 271 2.58 26.57 15.13
N ALA A 272 1.57 25.69 15.09
CA ALA A 272 1.40 24.64 16.10
C ALA A 272 2.56 23.64 16.09
N MET A 273 3.05 23.24 14.90
CA MET A 273 4.19 22.33 14.75
C MET A 273 5.51 22.97 15.19
N GLU A 274 5.75 24.24 14.85
CA GLU A 274 6.93 25.00 15.32
C GLU A 274 6.95 25.10 16.85
N GLN A 275 5.78 25.31 17.48
CA GLN A 275 5.66 25.28 18.93
C GLN A 275 5.99 23.88 19.50
N ALA A 276 5.57 22.81 18.84
CA ALA A 276 5.89 21.44 19.23
C ALA A 276 7.39 21.13 19.11
N VAL A 277 8.06 21.64 18.07
CA VAL A 277 9.53 21.54 17.93
C VAL A 277 10.24 22.33 19.04
N ALA A 278 9.79 23.57 19.31
CA ALA A 278 10.34 24.39 20.39
C ALA A 278 10.19 23.72 21.78
N ASN A 279 9.08 23.01 21.97
CA ASN A 279 8.80 22.21 23.17
C ASN A 279 9.50 20.83 23.17
N GLN A 280 10.33 20.54 22.16
CA GLN A 280 11.05 19.28 22.01
C GLN A 280 10.12 18.04 22.01
N GLN A 281 8.91 18.19 21.49
CA GLN A 281 7.98 17.06 21.30
C GLN A 281 8.30 16.29 20.02
N ILE A 282 8.79 16.99 18.99
CA ILE A 282 9.18 16.42 17.70
C ILE A 282 10.49 17.05 17.25
N SER A 283 11.20 16.38 16.35
CA SER A 283 12.47 16.85 15.78
C SER A 283 12.26 17.85 14.63
N GLY A 284 11.17 17.69 13.90
CA GLY A 284 10.77 18.53 12.77
C GLY A 284 9.37 18.16 12.32
N TYR A 285 8.90 18.81 11.26
CA TYR A 285 7.60 18.50 10.68
C TYR A 285 7.62 18.57 9.16
N GLY A 286 6.53 18.17 8.54
CA GLY A 286 6.40 18.06 7.09
C GLY A 286 4.96 18.00 6.61
N ILE A 287 4.81 17.76 5.30
CA ILE A 287 3.53 17.50 4.66
C ILE A 287 3.61 16.14 3.95
N VAL A 288 2.54 15.36 4.01
CA VAL A 288 2.29 14.24 3.11
C VAL A 288 0.98 14.48 2.37
N SER A 289 1.04 14.75 1.06
CA SER A 289 -0.13 15.25 0.32
C SER A 289 -0.28 14.57 -1.05
N ASN A 290 -1.50 14.13 -1.36
CA ASN A 290 -1.89 13.75 -2.71
C ASN A 290 -2.23 14.99 -3.55
N GLY A 291 -2.69 16.08 -2.93
CA GLY A 291 -3.03 17.34 -3.59
C GLY A 291 -1.91 17.94 -4.44
N LEU A 292 -0.64 17.66 -4.10
CA LEU A 292 0.54 18.08 -4.87
C LEU A 292 0.68 17.41 -6.24
N VAL A 293 -0.01 16.28 -6.47
CA VAL A 293 0.04 15.55 -7.75
C VAL A 293 -1.20 15.74 -8.60
N LEU A 294 -2.22 16.42 -8.04
CA LEU A 294 -3.48 16.66 -8.71
C LEU A 294 -3.37 17.83 -9.70
N PRO A 295 -4.12 17.80 -10.82
CA PRO A 295 -4.19 18.92 -11.73
C PRO A 295 -4.66 20.21 -11.03
N PRO A 296 -4.16 21.41 -11.38
CA PRO A 296 -4.52 22.66 -10.70
C PRO A 296 -6.03 22.97 -10.63
N GLU A 297 -6.79 22.50 -11.61
CA GLU A 297 -8.25 22.62 -11.68
C GLU A 297 -8.99 21.73 -10.67
N HIS A 298 -8.34 20.68 -10.17
CA HIS A 298 -8.94 19.77 -9.21
C HIS A 298 -9.29 20.52 -7.91
N PRO A 299 -10.46 20.26 -7.29
CA PRO A 299 -10.88 20.96 -6.08
C PRO A 299 -9.86 20.86 -4.94
N LEU A 300 -9.22 19.70 -4.82
CA LEU A 300 -8.22 19.37 -3.78
C LEU A 300 -6.75 19.58 -4.21
N ALA A 301 -6.50 20.28 -5.32
CA ALA A 301 -5.12 20.58 -5.72
C ALA A 301 -4.42 21.47 -4.68
N LEU A 302 -3.16 21.18 -4.39
CA LEU A 302 -2.29 21.98 -3.51
C LEU A 302 -1.06 22.40 -4.31
N ASP A 303 -0.85 23.71 -4.45
CA ASP A 303 0.34 24.25 -5.14
C ASP A 303 1.56 24.24 -4.20
N VAL A 304 2.73 23.91 -4.76
CA VAL A 304 4.04 24.07 -4.13
C VAL A 304 4.22 25.49 -3.58
N ASN A 305 3.78 26.52 -4.31
CA ASN A 305 3.90 27.91 -3.87
C ASN A 305 3.09 28.19 -2.60
N THR A 306 1.91 27.58 -2.46
CA THR A 306 1.07 27.72 -1.28
C THR A 306 1.79 27.23 -0.03
N ILE A 307 2.53 26.12 -0.13
CA ILE A 307 3.36 25.60 0.97
C ILE A 307 4.48 26.58 1.32
N LEU A 308 5.24 27.06 0.33
CA LEU A 308 6.37 27.96 0.57
C LEU A 308 5.92 29.31 1.17
N GLN A 309 4.79 29.84 0.71
CA GLN A 309 4.18 31.04 1.27
C GLN A 309 3.66 30.82 2.69
N ALA A 310 3.10 29.64 2.99
CA ALA A 310 2.68 29.30 4.34
C ALA A 310 3.87 29.18 5.31
N VAL A 311 5.00 28.64 4.84
CA VAL A 311 6.26 28.68 5.62
C VAL A 311 6.63 30.11 5.93
N GLN A 312 6.69 30.99 4.93
CA GLN A 312 7.02 32.40 5.13
C GLN A 312 6.08 33.07 6.15
N GLY A 313 4.76 32.89 5.99
CA GLY A 313 3.77 33.45 6.91
C GLY A 313 3.93 32.95 8.34
N THR A 314 4.27 31.66 8.52
CA THR A 314 4.58 31.08 9.83
C THR A 314 5.79 31.74 10.47
N MET A 315 6.86 31.94 9.70
CA MET A 315 8.10 32.57 10.16
C MET A 315 7.86 34.01 10.62
N GLU A 316 7.05 34.76 9.86
CA GLU A 316 6.64 36.13 10.20
C GLU A 316 5.79 36.16 11.48
N GLN A 317 4.81 35.26 11.61
CA GLN A 317 3.93 35.17 12.77
C GLN A 317 4.67 34.76 14.05
N MET A 318 5.64 33.85 13.94
CA MET A 318 6.44 33.36 15.06
C MET A 318 7.67 34.23 15.36
N ASN A 319 7.95 35.24 14.52
CA ASN A 319 9.15 36.08 14.59
C ASN A 319 10.45 35.24 14.68
N GLN A 320 10.55 34.24 13.82
CA GLN A 320 11.70 33.34 13.73
C GLN A 320 12.49 33.61 12.44
N HIS A 321 13.72 33.10 12.34
CA HIS A 321 14.56 33.23 11.14
C HIS A 321 14.78 31.91 10.39
N GLN A 322 14.45 30.77 11.01
CA GLN A 322 14.56 29.44 10.42
C GLN A 322 13.31 28.62 10.73
N CYS A 323 12.84 27.88 9.72
CA CYS A 323 11.71 26.96 9.82
C CYS A 323 12.21 25.52 10.03
N HIS A 324 11.45 24.72 10.77
CA HIS A 324 11.70 23.29 10.98
C HIS A 324 10.88 22.38 10.04
N LEU A 325 10.30 22.93 8.98
CA LEU A 325 9.77 22.16 7.86
C LEU A 325 10.94 21.40 7.21
N SER A 326 10.88 20.07 7.30
CA SER A 326 11.99 19.17 6.97
C SER A 326 11.62 18.11 5.94
N VAL A 327 10.33 17.79 5.76
CA VAL A 327 9.91 16.73 4.84
C VAL A 327 8.70 17.14 4.00
N ILE A 328 8.77 16.91 2.69
CA ILE A 328 7.58 16.84 1.82
C ILE A 328 7.51 15.45 1.22
N GLN A 329 6.44 14.74 1.53
CA GLN A 329 6.17 13.40 1.04
C GLN A 329 5.00 13.42 0.05
N LEU A 330 5.19 12.84 -1.14
CA LEU A 330 4.18 12.87 -2.20
C LEU A 330 4.22 11.60 -3.06
N PRO A 331 3.11 11.20 -3.70
CA PRO A 331 3.10 10.08 -4.64
C PRO A 331 4.06 10.33 -5.81
N ILE A 332 5.02 9.43 -6.01
CA ILE A 332 5.90 9.46 -7.20
C ILE A 332 6.18 8.03 -7.63
N ASN A 333 5.81 7.71 -8.88
CA ASN A 333 6.14 6.45 -9.53
C ASN A 333 6.24 6.64 -11.05
N LEU A 334 6.41 5.55 -11.81
CA LEU A 334 6.56 5.61 -13.26
C LEU A 334 5.34 6.18 -14.00
N MET A 335 4.13 6.04 -13.43
CA MET A 335 2.88 6.53 -14.01
C MET A 335 2.49 7.91 -13.46
N GLU A 336 2.64 8.13 -12.16
CA GLU A 336 2.27 9.36 -11.45
C GLU A 336 3.45 10.35 -11.42
N ARG A 337 3.73 10.97 -12.58
CA ARG A 337 4.89 11.86 -12.75
C ARG A 337 4.69 13.31 -12.36
N THR A 338 3.45 13.78 -12.17
CA THR A 338 3.20 15.13 -11.66
C THR A 338 3.91 15.36 -10.32
N GLY A 339 3.99 14.33 -9.47
CA GLY A 339 4.75 14.40 -8.22
C GLY A 339 6.26 14.54 -8.43
N LEU A 340 6.81 13.94 -9.48
CA LEU A 340 8.22 14.14 -9.85
C LEU A 340 8.47 15.58 -10.32
N ASP A 341 7.54 16.17 -11.07
CA ASP A 341 7.65 17.56 -11.53
C ASP A 341 7.56 18.53 -10.34
N ALA A 342 6.61 18.30 -9.41
CA ALA A 342 6.52 19.06 -8.15
C ALA A 342 7.78 18.91 -7.29
N ALA A 343 8.35 17.71 -7.20
CA ALA A 343 9.61 17.47 -6.50
C ALA A 343 10.77 18.24 -7.12
N ARG A 344 10.89 18.24 -8.46
CA ARG A 344 11.93 18.99 -9.18
C ARG A 344 11.76 20.50 -9.02
N GLU A 345 10.52 21.00 -9.05
CA GLU A 345 10.23 22.41 -8.79
C GLU A 345 10.63 22.82 -7.38
N LEU A 346 10.21 22.06 -6.36
CA LEU A 346 10.61 22.27 -4.97
C LEU A 346 12.14 22.25 -4.82
N TYR A 347 12.79 21.23 -5.37
CA TYR A 347 14.24 21.09 -5.34
C TYR A 347 14.94 22.28 -6.00
N ALA A 348 14.48 22.72 -7.18
CA ALA A 348 15.04 23.87 -7.87
C ALA A 348 14.89 25.15 -7.06
N LYS A 349 13.69 25.43 -6.51
CA LYS A 349 13.43 26.62 -5.69
C LYS A 349 14.29 26.68 -4.43
N VAL A 350 14.47 25.54 -3.76
CA VAL A 350 15.32 25.44 -2.57
C VAL A 350 16.81 25.58 -2.90
N GLN A 351 17.27 24.99 -4.01
CA GLN A 351 18.69 25.02 -4.41
C GLN A 351 19.13 26.35 -5.03
N GLN A 352 18.28 26.96 -5.86
CA GLN A 352 18.62 28.18 -6.62
C GLN A 352 18.64 29.44 -5.75
N GLN A 353 18.29 29.35 -4.47
CA GLN A 353 18.20 30.48 -3.53
C GLN A 353 17.27 31.61 -4.02
N GLU A 354 16.36 31.32 -4.96
CA GLU A 354 15.34 32.29 -5.42
C GLU A 354 14.30 32.57 -4.32
N GLU A 355 14.15 31.64 -3.36
CA GLU A 355 13.25 31.65 -2.21
C GLU A 355 14.02 31.05 -0.99
N PRO A 356 13.65 31.32 0.27
CA PRO A 356 14.53 32.08 1.15
C PRO A 356 15.40 31.23 2.09
N HIS A 357 16.44 31.87 2.66
CA HIS A 357 17.43 31.28 3.56
C HIS A 357 16.88 30.50 4.78
N TYR A 358 15.56 30.52 5.04
CA TYR A 358 14.92 29.88 6.19
C TYR A 358 14.67 28.35 6.02
N LEU A 359 14.66 27.82 4.79
CA LEU A 359 14.56 26.35 4.52
C LEU A 359 15.93 25.68 4.30
N LYS A 360 17.00 26.45 4.41
CA LYS A 360 18.32 26.05 3.92
C LYS A 360 18.86 24.85 4.74
N ASP A 361 19.36 23.86 3.99
CA ASP A 361 20.06 22.65 4.45
C ASP A 361 19.21 21.48 5.00
N SER A 362 17.86 21.53 4.98
CA SER A 362 17.05 20.50 5.66
C SER A 362 15.80 19.97 4.96
N LEU A 363 15.34 20.53 3.84
CA LEU A 363 14.13 20.02 3.19
C LEU A 363 14.40 18.77 2.37
N GLU A 364 13.90 17.63 2.84
CA GLU A 364 13.93 16.36 2.15
C GLU A 364 12.62 16.10 1.41
N ILE A 365 12.72 15.52 0.21
CA ILE A 365 11.56 15.13 -0.60
C ILE A 365 11.47 13.61 -0.63
N TYR A 366 10.34 13.09 -0.12
CA TYR A 366 10.09 11.66 0.02
C TYR A 366 9.10 11.20 -1.05
N ALA A 367 9.55 10.32 -1.94
CA ALA A 367 8.69 9.61 -2.87
C ALA A 367 7.95 8.49 -2.12
N MET A 368 6.63 8.57 -2.04
CA MET A 368 5.80 7.46 -1.53
C MET A 368 5.05 6.78 -2.67
N ARG A 369 4.54 5.58 -2.39
CA ARG A 369 3.86 4.70 -3.37
C ARG A 369 4.70 4.46 -4.64
N PRO A 370 6.00 4.15 -4.53
CA PRO A 370 6.85 3.96 -5.70
C PRO A 370 6.39 2.80 -6.61
N MET A 371 5.56 1.92 -6.05
CA MET A 371 5.14 0.66 -6.65
C MET A 371 3.63 0.54 -6.87
N THR A 372 2.85 1.53 -6.45
CA THR A 372 1.38 1.50 -6.50
C THR A 372 0.93 2.68 -7.35
N CYS A 373 0.23 2.37 -8.45
CA CYS A 373 -0.25 3.35 -9.41
C CYS A 373 -1.78 3.43 -9.38
N TYR A 374 -2.29 4.64 -9.46
CA TYR A 374 -3.71 4.89 -9.66
C TYR A 374 -3.96 5.31 -11.11
N PRO A 375 -4.84 4.62 -11.86
CA PRO A 375 -5.09 4.92 -13.28
C PRO A 375 -5.66 6.32 -13.49
N ASP A 376 -6.33 6.87 -12.47
CA ASP A 376 -6.96 8.19 -12.45
C ASP A 376 -6.12 9.23 -11.70
N ARG A 377 -4.80 9.02 -11.59
CA ARG A 377 -3.87 9.93 -10.89
C ARG A 377 -4.22 10.12 -9.40
N GLY A 378 -4.84 9.11 -8.79
CA GLY A 378 -5.15 9.11 -7.37
C GLY A 378 -6.44 9.82 -7.00
N THR A 379 -7.34 10.10 -7.97
CA THR A 379 -8.67 10.68 -7.66
C THR A 379 -9.65 9.67 -7.02
N GLY A 380 -9.26 8.40 -6.86
CA GLY A 380 -10.01 7.38 -6.11
C GLY A 380 -11.16 6.70 -6.86
N THR A 381 -11.29 6.94 -8.16
CA THR A 381 -12.33 6.39 -9.03
C THR A 381 -11.96 5.05 -9.66
N GLY A 382 -10.67 4.71 -9.73
CA GLY A 382 -10.17 3.46 -10.28
C GLY A 382 -9.45 2.59 -9.25
N HIS A 383 -9.42 1.29 -9.50
CA HIS A 383 -8.60 0.38 -8.70
C HIS A 383 -7.12 0.62 -8.95
N ALA A 384 -6.35 0.66 -7.86
CA ALA A 384 -4.90 0.72 -7.94
C ALA A 384 -4.34 -0.54 -8.61
N PHE A 385 -3.21 -0.41 -9.28
CA PHE A 385 -2.40 -1.53 -9.75
C PHE A 385 -0.96 -1.35 -9.33
N ARG A 386 -0.16 -2.43 -9.42
CA ARG A 386 1.20 -2.44 -8.89
C ARG A 386 2.23 -2.62 -10.00
N LEU A 387 3.37 -1.93 -9.88
CA LEU A 387 4.49 -2.00 -10.81
C LEU A 387 5.35 -3.26 -10.61
N VAL A 388 4.75 -4.44 -10.44
CA VAL A 388 5.45 -5.65 -10.00
C VAL A 388 5.41 -6.76 -11.04
N ASP A 389 6.51 -7.49 -11.15
CA ASP A 389 6.54 -8.85 -11.66
C ASP A 389 6.36 -9.85 -10.52
N TYR A 390 5.69 -10.96 -10.84
CA TYR A 390 5.38 -12.02 -9.89
C TYR A 390 6.27 -13.23 -10.14
N LEU A 391 6.73 -13.86 -9.06
CA LEU A 391 7.38 -15.17 -9.13
C LEU A 391 6.30 -16.25 -9.17
N LEU A 392 6.07 -16.84 -10.34
CA LEU A 392 4.97 -17.75 -10.61
C LEU A 392 5.50 -19.16 -10.92
N PRO A 393 4.75 -20.23 -10.60
CA PRO A 393 5.13 -21.58 -11.01
C PRO A 393 5.05 -21.70 -12.54
N THR A 394 6.03 -22.35 -13.16
CA THR A 394 6.03 -22.59 -14.62
C THR A 394 5.18 -23.79 -15.01
N GLY A 395 4.97 -24.72 -14.07
CA GLY A 395 4.35 -26.02 -14.32
C GLY A 395 5.39 -27.09 -14.65
N PRO A 396 4.95 -28.34 -14.85
CA PRO A 396 5.83 -29.42 -15.27
C PRO A 396 6.52 -29.00 -16.57
N GLN A 397 7.86 -29.11 -16.59
CA GLN A 397 8.58 -28.99 -17.85
C GLN A 397 8.18 -30.21 -18.68
N GLU A 398 7.76 -30.01 -19.93
CA GLU A 398 7.80 -31.10 -20.89
C GLU A 398 9.25 -31.57 -20.85
N GLU A 399 9.50 -32.78 -20.32
CA GLU A 399 10.82 -33.38 -20.41
C GLU A 399 11.08 -33.45 -21.91
N ASP A 400 11.91 -32.53 -22.41
CA ASP A 400 12.43 -32.60 -23.77
C ASP A 400 13.01 -34.00 -23.87
N GLU A 401 12.30 -34.92 -24.54
CA GLU A 401 12.75 -36.29 -24.73
C GLU A 401 14.11 -36.17 -25.42
N ASP A 402 15.17 -36.28 -24.61
CA ASP A 402 16.54 -36.04 -25.03
C ASP A 402 16.78 -36.87 -26.28
N ASP A 403 16.91 -36.15 -27.40
CA ASP A 403 16.96 -36.58 -28.80
C ASP A 403 18.24 -37.40 -29.06
N SER A 404 18.40 -38.45 -28.28
CA SER A 404 19.51 -39.38 -28.19
C SER A 404 19.11 -40.70 -28.85
N ASN A 405 18.48 -40.62 -30.01
CA ASN A 405 18.47 -41.76 -30.92
C ASN A 405 18.68 -41.33 -32.37
N ASP A 406 19.96 -41.38 -32.71
CA ASP A 406 20.53 -41.65 -34.02
C ASP A 406 19.58 -42.44 -34.96
N ASN A 407 19.31 -41.85 -36.13
CA ASN A 407 18.89 -42.48 -37.39
C ASN A 407 17.52 -43.19 -37.42
N ASP A 408 16.47 -42.51 -37.87
CA ASP A 408 15.88 -42.80 -39.18
C ASP A 408 14.89 -41.72 -39.65
N LYS A 409 14.73 -41.64 -40.96
CA LYS A 409 14.11 -40.56 -41.72
C LYS A 409 12.58 -40.53 -41.65
N ASP A 410 12.04 -39.33 -41.89
CA ASP A 410 10.66 -39.03 -42.32
C ASP A 410 9.55 -39.25 -41.27
N GLN A 411 9.40 -38.32 -40.32
CA GLN A 411 8.12 -38.11 -39.64
C GLN A 411 7.71 -36.63 -39.60
N GLU A 412 6.44 -36.40 -39.96
CA GLU A 412 5.78 -35.10 -40.01
C GLU A 412 5.77 -34.44 -38.62
N VAL A 413 6.22 -33.19 -38.56
CA VAL A 413 6.17 -32.33 -37.37
C VAL A 413 4.70 -32.09 -37.01
N LYS A 414 4.19 -32.82 -36.03
CA LYS A 414 2.91 -32.50 -35.36
C LYS A 414 3.18 -31.52 -34.23
N THR A 415 2.39 -30.44 -34.18
CA THR A 415 2.45 -29.43 -33.12
C THR A 415 2.01 -30.03 -31.78
N GLY A 416 2.78 -29.80 -30.71
CA GLY A 416 2.63 -30.44 -29.39
C GLY A 416 1.26 -30.33 -28.68
N ALA A 417 0.33 -29.53 -29.18
CA ALA A 417 -1.02 -29.44 -28.63
C ALA A 417 -1.86 -30.72 -28.83
N GLU A 418 -1.60 -31.52 -29.88
CA GLU A 418 -2.39 -32.72 -30.20
C GLU A 418 -1.94 -33.99 -29.46
N GLN A 419 -0.73 -34.03 -28.86
CA GLN A 419 -0.23 -35.24 -28.17
C GLN A 419 -0.69 -35.36 -26.71
N LEU A 420 -1.39 -34.36 -26.17
CA LEU A 420 -1.87 -34.34 -24.77
C LEU A 420 -3.31 -34.86 -24.60
N GLU A 421 -3.98 -35.34 -25.65
CA GLU A 421 -5.40 -35.74 -25.58
C GLU A 421 -5.66 -37.12 -24.95
N GLU A 422 -4.64 -37.98 -24.74
CA GLU A 422 -4.83 -39.35 -24.20
C GLU A 422 -4.06 -39.67 -22.92
N GLN A 423 -3.36 -38.72 -22.30
CA GLN A 423 -2.73 -38.95 -21.00
C GLN A 423 -3.69 -38.59 -19.85
N ASP A 424 -3.99 -39.59 -19.01
CA ASP A 424 -4.72 -39.43 -17.75
C ASP A 424 -4.14 -38.23 -16.98
N VAL A 425 -4.94 -37.17 -16.82
CA VAL A 425 -4.54 -35.99 -16.02
C VAL A 425 -4.17 -36.49 -14.63
N PRO A 426 -2.90 -36.31 -14.18
CA PRO A 426 -2.46 -36.79 -12.88
C PRO A 426 -3.41 -36.28 -11.81
N LYS A 427 -4.00 -37.20 -11.02
CA LYS A 427 -4.96 -36.86 -9.97
C LYS A 427 -4.38 -35.93 -8.90
N GLU A 428 -3.05 -35.87 -8.79
CA GLU A 428 -2.32 -34.93 -7.95
C GLU A 428 -1.05 -34.50 -8.68
N LEU A 429 -0.94 -33.21 -9.04
CA LEU A 429 0.35 -32.63 -9.41
C LEU A 429 1.27 -32.71 -8.20
N SER A 430 2.45 -33.28 -8.37
CA SER A 430 3.39 -33.39 -7.25
C SER A 430 3.81 -31.98 -6.80
N VAL A 431 4.04 -31.81 -5.50
CA VAL A 431 4.54 -30.55 -4.91
C VAL A 431 5.88 -30.13 -5.55
N GLU A 432 6.61 -31.08 -6.10
CA GLU A 432 7.91 -30.92 -6.74
C GLU A 432 7.80 -30.39 -8.19
N GLU A 433 6.78 -30.78 -8.96
CA GLU A 433 6.52 -30.23 -10.31
C GLU A 433 6.01 -28.77 -10.27
N LEU A 434 5.46 -28.35 -9.13
CA LEU A 434 5.15 -26.94 -8.83
C LEU A 434 6.36 -26.16 -8.31
N ALA A 435 7.54 -26.78 -8.17
CA ALA A 435 8.70 -26.15 -7.56
C ALA A 435 9.48 -25.22 -8.50
N SER A 436 9.44 -25.44 -9.80
CA SER A 436 10.05 -24.53 -10.78
C SER A 436 9.25 -23.23 -10.84
N LYS A 437 9.92 -22.12 -10.52
CA LYS A 437 9.33 -20.79 -10.50
C LYS A 437 10.09 -19.87 -11.43
N GLN A 438 9.37 -19.03 -12.14
CA GLN A 438 9.90 -18.04 -13.04
C GLN A 438 9.21 -16.70 -12.80
N TRP A 439 9.94 -15.60 -13.03
CA TRP A 439 9.34 -14.27 -12.96
C TRP A 439 8.47 -14.01 -14.17
N SER A 440 7.33 -13.33 -13.99
CA SER A 440 6.35 -13.06 -15.06
C SER A 440 6.94 -12.35 -16.28
N ASN A 441 7.96 -11.51 -16.11
CA ASN A 441 8.68 -10.87 -17.22
C ASN A 441 9.51 -11.84 -18.06
N GLN A 442 9.83 -13.03 -17.57
CA GLN A 442 10.59 -14.03 -18.30
C GLN A 442 9.69 -15.12 -18.90
N MET A 443 8.40 -15.14 -18.55
CA MET A 443 7.43 -16.11 -19.06
C MET A 443 6.91 -15.69 -20.45
N SER A 444 6.68 -16.67 -21.33
CA SER A 444 6.10 -16.45 -22.66
C SER A 444 4.57 -16.42 -22.66
N GLY A 445 3.94 -16.95 -21.61
CA GLY A 445 2.49 -17.07 -21.45
C GLY A 445 2.09 -17.25 -19.98
N PRO A 446 0.78 -17.33 -19.69
CA PRO A 446 0.30 -17.68 -18.34
C PRO A 446 0.88 -19.02 -17.88
N PRO A 447 0.96 -19.28 -16.56
CA PRO A 447 1.36 -20.57 -16.01
C PRO A 447 0.63 -21.76 -16.65
N LEU A 448 1.33 -22.82 -17.04
CA LEU A 448 0.73 -24.00 -17.71
C LEU A 448 -0.39 -24.64 -16.87
N ILE A 449 -0.27 -24.57 -15.54
CA ILE A 449 -1.30 -25.05 -14.62
C ILE A 449 -2.67 -24.41 -14.86
N TYR A 450 -2.72 -23.16 -15.35
CA TYR A 450 -3.95 -22.49 -15.67
C TYR A 450 -4.66 -23.14 -16.87
N SER A 451 -3.96 -23.44 -17.96
CA SER A 451 -4.59 -24.05 -19.14
C SER A 451 -5.06 -25.49 -18.86
N ILE A 452 -4.34 -26.23 -18.02
CA ILE A 452 -4.76 -27.55 -17.54
C ILE A 452 -6.05 -27.45 -16.72
N ALA A 453 -6.09 -26.52 -15.76
CA ALA A 453 -7.24 -26.33 -14.89
C ALA A 453 -8.47 -25.82 -15.66
N LEU A 454 -8.28 -24.88 -16.60
CA LEU A 454 -9.33 -24.40 -17.49
C LEU A 454 -9.90 -25.55 -18.33
N ARG A 455 -9.04 -26.37 -18.97
CA ARG A 455 -9.50 -27.51 -19.79
C ARG A 455 -10.29 -28.52 -18.95
N LYS A 456 -9.78 -28.86 -17.75
CA LYS A 456 -10.47 -29.77 -16.83
C LYS A 456 -11.81 -29.20 -16.37
N ALA A 457 -11.90 -27.91 -16.06
CA ALA A 457 -13.16 -27.26 -15.70
C ALA A 457 -14.14 -27.22 -16.88
N MET A 458 -13.68 -26.85 -18.08
CA MET A 458 -14.53 -26.82 -19.29
C MET A 458 -15.07 -28.21 -19.64
N GLY A 459 -14.25 -29.26 -19.48
CA GLY A 459 -14.67 -30.66 -19.68
C GLY A 459 -15.62 -31.17 -18.59
N HIS A 460 -15.39 -30.80 -17.32
CA HIS A 460 -16.28 -31.16 -16.21
C HIS A 460 -17.70 -30.61 -16.39
N PHE A 461 -17.80 -29.37 -16.88
CA PHE A 461 -19.08 -28.74 -17.20
C PHE A 461 -19.56 -29.01 -18.64
N ASP A 462 -18.99 -29.98 -19.34
CA ASP A 462 -19.46 -30.37 -20.67
C ASP A 462 -20.73 -31.23 -20.60
N ALA A 463 -21.87 -30.56 -20.80
CA ALA A 463 -23.18 -31.20 -20.84
C ALA A 463 -23.59 -31.65 -22.25
N SER A 464 -22.63 -31.92 -23.16
CA SER A 464 -22.92 -32.41 -24.52
C SER A 464 -23.78 -33.68 -24.53
N HIS A 465 -23.59 -34.60 -23.58
CA HIS A 465 -24.42 -35.79 -23.46
C HIS A 465 -25.90 -35.45 -23.19
N LEU A 466 -26.20 -34.49 -22.30
CA LEU A 466 -27.57 -34.02 -22.04
C LEU A 466 -28.16 -33.30 -23.26
N LEU A 467 -27.33 -32.66 -24.09
CA LEU A 467 -27.78 -32.05 -25.34
C LEU A 467 -28.19 -33.08 -26.37
N GLU A 468 -27.41 -34.16 -26.52
CA GLU A 468 -27.76 -35.29 -27.38
C GLU A 468 -29.04 -35.97 -26.88
N GLU A 469 -29.18 -36.17 -25.57
CA GLU A 469 -30.40 -36.74 -24.99
C GLU A 469 -31.61 -35.83 -25.20
N LYS A 470 -31.46 -34.51 -25.08
CA LYS A 470 -32.52 -33.53 -25.37
C LYS A 470 -33.02 -33.59 -26.82
N MET A 471 -32.17 -34.01 -27.77
CA MET A 471 -32.57 -34.22 -29.16
C MET A 471 -33.37 -35.51 -29.35
N ASN A 472 -33.14 -36.51 -28.49
CA ASN A 472 -33.78 -37.83 -28.55
C ASN A 472 -35.05 -37.92 -27.69
N ARG A 473 -35.14 -37.17 -26.59
CA ARG A 473 -36.27 -37.17 -25.64
C ARG A 473 -36.39 -35.82 -24.91
N GLU A 474 -37.52 -35.61 -24.25
CA GLU A 474 -37.62 -34.52 -23.26
C GLU A 474 -36.78 -34.85 -22.02
N LEU A 475 -35.97 -33.87 -21.59
CA LEU A 475 -35.22 -33.91 -20.34
C LEU A 475 -36.16 -33.71 -19.14
N ILE A 476 -35.90 -34.43 -18.04
CA ILE A 476 -36.58 -34.17 -16.77
C ILE A 476 -36.12 -32.84 -16.17
N CYS A 477 -36.79 -32.38 -15.10
CA CYS A 477 -36.49 -31.10 -14.46
C CYS A 477 -35.02 -31.01 -14.03
N GLU A 478 -34.52 -32.01 -13.31
CA GLU A 478 -33.15 -32.09 -12.79
C GLU A 478 -32.09 -32.08 -13.91
N GLU A 479 -32.32 -32.83 -14.99
CA GLU A 479 -31.42 -32.85 -16.16
C GLU A 479 -31.38 -31.50 -16.88
N ARG A 480 -32.53 -30.80 -16.94
CA ARG A 480 -32.60 -29.47 -17.54
C ARG A 480 -31.87 -28.44 -16.70
N GLU A 481 -32.07 -28.46 -15.38
CA GLU A 481 -31.37 -27.60 -14.42
C GLU A 481 -29.86 -27.85 -14.47
N THR A 482 -29.43 -29.12 -14.52
CA THR A 482 -28.01 -29.49 -14.67
C THR A 482 -27.44 -28.96 -15.99
N LEU A 483 -28.14 -29.16 -17.11
CA LEU A 483 -27.72 -28.66 -18.41
C LEU A 483 -27.58 -27.13 -18.42
N ASP A 484 -28.54 -26.42 -17.84
CA ASP A 484 -28.55 -24.96 -17.79
C ASP A 484 -27.42 -24.43 -16.86
N GLY A 485 -27.20 -25.07 -15.71
CA GLY A 485 -26.10 -24.76 -14.80
C GLY A 485 -24.72 -24.98 -15.42
N CYS A 486 -24.50 -26.13 -16.08
CA CYS A 486 -23.25 -26.43 -16.79
C CYS A 486 -22.96 -25.39 -17.88
N ARG A 487 -23.97 -25.01 -18.67
CA ARG A 487 -23.84 -23.98 -19.71
C ARG A 487 -23.50 -22.61 -19.14
N LEU A 488 -24.12 -22.22 -18.03
CA LEU A 488 -23.81 -20.96 -17.36
C LEU A 488 -22.35 -20.95 -16.90
N LEU A 489 -21.89 -22.01 -16.26
CA LEU A 489 -20.51 -22.11 -15.79
C LEU A 489 -19.52 -22.11 -16.94
N GLN A 490 -19.75 -22.87 -18.02
CA GLN A 490 -18.88 -22.82 -19.20
C GLN A 490 -18.81 -21.42 -19.81
N SER A 491 -19.94 -20.71 -19.91
CA SER A 491 -19.97 -19.32 -20.39
C SER A 491 -19.16 -18.40 -19.47
N MET A 492 -19.35 -18.52 -18.16
CA MET A 492 -18.63 -17.73 -17.16
C MET A 492 -17.12 -17.99 -17.18
N LEU A 493 -16.70 -19.25 -17.27
CA LEU A 493 -15.28 -19.63 -17.37
C LEU A 493 -14.66 -19.08 -18.66
N HIS A 494 -15.39 -19.14 -19.78
CA HIS A 494 -14.96 -18.55 -21.04
C HIS A 494 -14.82 -17.03 -20.96
N ASP A 495 -15.80 -16.33 -20.37
CA ASP A 495 -15.77 -14.88 -20.19
C ASP A 495 -14.59 -14.44 -19.30
N LEU A 496 -14.31 -15.21 -18.24
CA LEU A 496 -13.15 -14.98 -17.39
C LEU A 496 -11.83 -15.17 -18.15
N ASP A 497 -11.71 -16.22 -18.98
CA ASP A 497 -10.51 -16.47 -19.80
C ASP A 497 -10.28 -15.35 -20.83
N VAL A 498 -11.32 -14.97 -21.58
CA VAL A 498 -11.26 -13.87 -22.54
C VAL A 498 -10.90 -12.55 -21.86
N GLY A 499 -11.46 -12.30 -20.68
CA GLY A 499 -11.22 -11.11 -19.88
C GLY A 499 -9.78 -10.98 -19.34
N LEU A 500 -9.00 -12.06 -19.27
CA LEU A 500 -7.63 -12.04 -18.73
C LEU A 500 -6.74 -11.01 -19.43
N ALA A 501 -6.93 -10.79 -20.74
CA ALA A 501 -6.12 -9.86 -21.50
C ALA A 501 -6.31 -8.40 -21.06
N GLU A 502 -7.42 -8.07 -20.40
CA GLU A 502 -7.78 -6.70 -20.01
C GLU A 502 -7.57 -6.44 -18.51
N VAL A 503 -7.28 -7.48 -17.71
CA VAL A 503 -7.09 -7.32 -16.26
C VAL A 503 -5.82 -6.53 -15.96
N ARG A 504 -5.96 -5.49 -15.12
CA ARG A 504 -4.84 -4.61 -14.73
C ARG A 504 -4.69 -4.43 -13.23
N SER A 505 -5.73 -4.70 -12.46
CA SER A 505 -5.72 -4.57 -11.01
C SER A 505 -6.19 -5.86 -10.37
N LEU A 506 -5.44 -6.30 -9.36
CA LEU A 506 -5.81 -7.46 -8.55
C LEU A 506 -7.08 -7.15 -7.74
N GLY A 507 -7.15 -5.98 -7.09
CA GLY A 507 -8.33 -5.54 -6.38
C GLY A 507 -9.59 -5.45 -7.25
N ALA A 508 -9.48 -4.98 -8.51
CA ALA A 508 -10.62 -4.98 -9.44
C ALA A 508 -11.10 -6.41 -9.76
N HIS A 509 -10.14 -7.32 -9.95
CA HIS A 509 -10.44 -8.73 -10.22
C HIS A 509 -11.10 -9.40 -9.00
N GLU A 510 -10.58 -9.18 -7.79
CA GLU A 510 -11.15 -9.72 -6.56
C GLU A 510 -12.55 -9.17 -6.29
N GLU A 511 -12.77 -7.87 -6.48
CA GLU A 511 -14.10 -7.28 -6.36
C GLU A 511 -15.08 -7.93 -7.35
N HIS A 512 -14.68 -8.08 -8.61
CA HIS A 512 -15.47 -8.78 -9.62
C HIS A 512 -15.79 -10.22 -9.19
N LEU A 513 -14.81 -10.94 -8.66
CA LEU A 513 -14.95 -12.32 -8.21
C LEU A 513 -15.95 -12.42 -7.05
N TYR A 514 -15.77 -11.63 -5.99
CA TYR A 514 -16.58 -11.71 -4.77
C TYR A 514 -17.97 -11.09 -4.89
N GLN A 515 -18.13 -10.02 -5.67
CA GLN A 515 -19.42 -9.33 -5.79
C GLN A 515 -20.31 -9.88 -6.91
N ARG A 516 -19.74 -10.55 -7.90
CA ARG A 516 -20.50 -11.00 -9.09
C ARG A 516 -20.40 -12.50 -9.30
N ILE A 517 -19.19 -13.01 -9.44
CA ILE A 517 -18.97 -14.41 -9.86
C ILE A 517 -19.40 -15.40 -8.77
N ILE A 518 -18.91 -15.23 -7.55
CA ILE A 518 -19.22 -16.13 -6.43
C ILE A 518 -20.73 -16.14 -6.11
N PRO A 519 -21.42 -14.97 -5.99
CA PRO A 519 -22.87 -14.95 -5.82
C PRO A 519 -23.62 -15.63 -6.97
N LEU A 520 -23.23 -15.38 -8.22
CA LEU A 520 -23.85 -16.02 -9.38
C LEU A 520 -23.74 -17.55 -9.32
N ILE A 521 -22.58 -18.06 -8.92
CA ILE A 521 -22.35 -19.49 -8.71
C ILE A 521 -23.31 -20.02 -7.64
N HIS A 522 -23.37 -19.38 -6.46
CA HIS A 522 -24.26 -19.77 -5.36
C HIS A 522 -25.76 -19.66 -5.69
N ASP A 523 -26.17 -18.68 -6.49
CA ASP A 523 -27.57 -18.51 -6.91
C ASP A 523 -27.99 -19.56 -7.93
N THR A 524 -27.04 -20.13 -8.68
CA THR A 524 -27.31 -21.12 -9.72
C THR A 524 -27.42 -22.53 -9.18
N PHE A 525 -26.69 -22.85 -8.10
CA PHE A 525 -26.65 -24.21 -7.56
C PHE A 525 -26.94 -24.22 -6.06
N GLU A 526 -27.91 -25.04 -5.66
CA GLU A 526 -28.23 -25.26 -4.23
C GLU A 526 -27.10 -25.99 -3.48
N GLY A 527 -26.24 -26.68 -4.22
CA GLY A 527 -25.03 -27.35 -3.74
C GLY A 527 -24.25 -27.99 -4.88
N TYR A 528 -22.99 -28.32 -4.60
CA TYR A 528 -22.11 -29.05 -5.52
C TYR A 528 -21.65 -30.33 -4.85
N ASP A 529 -21.35 -31.36 -5.64
CA ASP A 529 -20.58 -32.49 -5.13
C ASP A 529 -19.11 -32.09 -4.90
N GLU A 530 -18.40 -32.95 -4.18
CA GLU A 530 -16.99 -32.74 -3.82
C GLU A 530 -16.11 -32.56 -5.07
N GLU A 531 -16.38 -33.34 -6.13
CA GLU A 531 -15.62 -33.27 -7.38
C GLU A 531 -15.78 -31.91 -8.09
N THR A 532 -17.01 -31.39 -8.18
CA THR A 532 -17.27 -30.08 -8.77
C THR A 532 -16.63 -28.95 -7.96
N ALA A 533 -16.67 -29.06 -6.63
CA ALA A 533 -16.02 -28.10 -5.75
C ALA A 533 -14.49 -28.11 -5.96
N ASP A 534 -13.87 -29.28 -6.05
CA ASP A 534 -12.44 -29.45 -6.31
C ASP A 534 -12.04 -28.87 -7.69
N VAL A 535 -12.86 -29.09 -8.71
CA VAL A 535 -12.64 -28.56 -10.07
C VAL A 535 -12.69 -27.03 -10.09
N LEU A 536 -13.70 -26.43 -9.46
CA LEU A 536 -13.84 -24.97 -9.38
C LEU A 536 -12.73 -24.35 -8.52
N GLU A 537 -12.38 -24.97 -7.39
CA GLU A 537 -11.30 -24.51 -6.53
C GLU A 537 -9.95 -24.51 -7.27
N MET A 538 -9.64 -25.60 -7.98
CA MET A 538 -8.45 -25.71 -8.82
C MET A 538 -8.44 -24.66 -9.95
N PHE A 539 -9.58 -24.43 -10.59
CA PHE A 539 -9.72 -23.36 -11.58
C PHE A 539 -9.45 -21.98 -10.98
N PHE A 540 -10.13 -21.57 -9.91
CA PHE A 540 -9.96 -20.23 -9.36
C PHE A 540 -8.55 -19.99 -8.79
N LYS A 541 -7.93 -21.02 -8.17
CA LYS A 541 -6.53 -20.94 -7.73
C LYS A 541 -5.58 -20.70 -8.88
N SER A 542 -5.71 -21.45 -9.98
CA SER A 542 -4.84 -21.30 -11.14
C SER A 542 -5.14 -20.04 -11.95
N TYR A 543 -6.41 -19.63 -12.04
CA TYR A 543 -6.86 -18.38 -12.64
C TYR A 543 -6.25 -17.17 -11.94
N SER A 544 -6.17 -17.17 -10.60
CA SER A 544 -5.48 -16.11 -9.84
C SER A 544 -4.00 -15.96 -10.23
N LEU A 545 -3.31 -17.06 -10.56
CA LEU A 545 -1.93 -17.02 -11.06
C LEU A 545 -1.88 -16.42 -12.47
N ALA A 546 -2.82 -16.79 -13.35
CA ALA A 546 -2.93 -16.23 -14.69
C ALA A 546 -3.26 -14.72 -14.66
N VAL A 547 -4.14 -14.28 -13.75
CA VAL A 547 -4.44 -12.87 -13.51
C VAL A 547 -3.19 -12.10 -13.12
N ARG A 548 -2.37 -12.61 -12.20
CA ARG A 548 -1.10 -11.96 -11.81
C ARG A 548 -0.12 -11.83 -12.97
N TYR A 549 0.01 -12.88 -13.80
CA TYR A 549 0.80 -12.82 -15.03
C TYR A 549 0.27 -11.74 -15.98
N SER A 550 -1.03 -11.74 -16.26
CA SER A 550 -1.68 -10.77 -17.15
C SER A 550 -1.51 -9.34 -16.66
N ILE A 551 -1.69 -9.09 -15.35
CA ILE A 551 -1.47 -7.77 -14.75
C ILE A 551 -0.04 -7.30 -15.02
N ALA A 552 0.98 -8.10 -14.69
CA ALA A 552 2.37 -7.70 -14.88
C ALA A 552 2.69 -7.40 -16.37
N ARG A 553 2.22 -8.25 -17.28
CA ARG A 553 2.37 -8.06 -18.73
C ARG A 553 1.68 -6.79 -19.20
N ASN A 554 0.43 -6.59 -18.81
CA ASN A 554 -0.39 -5.45 -19.22
C ASN A 554 0.17 -4.14 -18.64
N THR A 555 0.68 -4.14 -17.41
CA THR A 555 1.35 -2.98 -16.82
C THR A 555 2.61 -2.58 -17.58
N ARG A 556 3.44 -3.56 -18.01
CA ARG A 556 4.60 -3.27 -18.87
C ARG A 556 4.18 -2.66 -20.21
N GLN A 557 3.19 -3.26 -20.87
CA GLN A 557 2.65 -2.74 -22.13
C GLN A 557 2.10 -1.32 -21.97
N LEU A 558 1.40 -1.03 -20.87
CA LEU A 558 0.88 0.30 -20.55
C LEU A 558 2.00 1.33 -20.39
N LEU A 559 3.09 0.97 -19.72
CA LEU A 559 4.27 1.85 -19.57
C LEU A 559 4.99 2.08 -20.90
N GLN A 560 5.04 1.07 -21.77
CA GLN A 560 5.64 1.17 -23.10
C GLN A 560 4.76 2.00 -24.05
N SER A 561 3.43 1.90 -23.96
CA SER A 561 2.50 2.68 -24.78
C SER A 561 2.38 4.14 -24.35
N GLY A 562 2.76 4.45 -23.11
CA GLY A 562 2.61 5.77 -22.52
C GLY A 562 1.22 5.99 -21.92
N GLY A 563 0.71 5.01 -21.19
CA GLY A 563 -0.63 5.06 -20.61
C GLY A 563 -1.74 4.72 -21.60
N ASP A 564 -2.98 4.90 -21.16
CA ASP A 564 -4.19 4.51 -21.89
C ASP A 564 -4.50 5.38 -23.12
N ASP A 565 -4.20 6.66 -23.02
CA ASP A 565 -4.35 7.62 -24.11
C ASP A 565 -3.10 7.69 -25.01
N GLY A 566 -2.04 6.98 -24.64
CA GLY A 566 -0.73 7.02 -25.28
C GLY A 566 -0.03 8.39 -25.22
N GLN A 567 -0.55 9.32 -24.40
CA GLN A 567 -0.02 10.67 -24.17
C GLN A 567 0.86 10.76 -22.93
N GLY A 568 0.81 9.76 -22.07
CA GLY A 568 1.70 9.60 -20.93
C GLY A 568 3.14 9.28 -21.32
N TYR A 569 4.00 9.18 -20.30
CA TYR A 569 5.41 8.91 -20.50
C TYR A 569 5.64 7.48 -20.97
N ARG A 570 6.39 7.35 -22.07
CA ARG A 570 6.79 6.06 -22.63
C ARG A 570 8.13 5.64 -22.07
N TYR A 571 8.18 4.37 -21.69
CA TYR A 571 9.42 3.70 -21.31
C TYR A 571 9.69 2.60 -22.34
N GLU A 572 10.19 3.01 -23.51
CA GLU A 572 10.42 2.11 -24.65
C GLU A 572 11.47 1.02 -24.31
N ASP A 573 12.41 1.37 -23.43
CA ASP A 573 13.57 0.55 -23.10
C ASP A 573 13.45 -0.17 -21.74
N ILE A 574 12.24 -0.51 -21.25
CA ILE A 574 12.14 -1.36 -20.03
C ILE A 574 12.79 -2.71 -20.34
N PRO A 575 13.90 -3.09 -19.69
CA PRO A 575 14.57 -4.35 -19.99
C PRO A 575 13.66 -5.55 -19.69
N GLN A 576 13.68 -6.54 -20.57
CA GLN A 576 12.86 -7.75 -20.39
C GLN A 576 13.40 -8.63 -19.27
N ASP A 577 14.71 -8.61 -19.03
CA ASP A 577 15.41 -9.39 -18.02
C ASP A 577 15.37 -8.75 -16.62
N GLU A 578 15.11 -7.44 -16.54
CA GLU A 578 14.94 -6.72 -15.27
C GLU A 578 13.49 -6.78 -14.79
N LYS A 579 13.28 -6.99 -13.49
CA LYS A 579 11.94 -6.97 -12.88
C LYS A 579 11.40 -5.55 -12.86
N LEU A 580 10.09 -5.39 -13.04
CA LEU A 580 9.47 -4.08 -13.14
C LEU A 580 9.63 -3.25 -11.85
N GLN A 581 9.58 -3.92 -10.70
CA GLN A 581 9.82 -3.29 -9.40
C GLN A 581 11.25 -2.79 -9.21
N ASP A 582 12.23 -3.53 -9.73
CA ASP A 582 13.63 -3.15 -9.64
C ASP A 582 13.87 -1.93 -10.53
N TYR A 583 13.34 -1.96 -11.76
CA TYR A 583 13.40 -0.83 -12.70
C TYR A 583 12.74 0.44 -12.14
N ALA A 584 11.53 0.33 -11.58
CA ALA A 584 10.81 1.47 -11.00
C ALA A 584 11.57 2.11 -9.82
N LEU A 585 12.11 1.30 -8.92
CA LEU A 585 12.88 1.79 -7.78
C LEU A 585 14.20 2.43 -8.22
N LYS A 586 14.96 1.78 -9.12
CA LYS A 586 16.19 2.36 -9.68
C LYS A 586 15.92 3.70 -10.35
N TYR A 587 14.84 3.82 -11.11
CA TYR A 587 14.44 5.08 -11.76
C TYR A 587 14.28 6.21 -10.74
N LEU A 588 13.59 5.96 -9.61
CA LEU A 588 13.41 6.96 -8.55
C LEU A 588 14.70 7.23 -7.76
N LEU A 589 15.53 6.21 -7.52
CA LEU A 589 16.81 6.37 -6.81
C LEU A 589 17.82 7.24 -7.60
N LYS A 590 17.78 7.19 -8.95
CA LYS A 590 18.57 8.06 -9.84
C LYS A 590 18.16 9.53 -9.77
N GLU A 591 16.94 9.84 -9.33
CA GLU A 591 16.46 11.22 -9.31
C GLU A 591 17.15 12.05 -8.20
N LYS A 592 17.63 13.24 -8.58
CA LYS A 592 18.32 14.15 -7.65
C LYS A 592 17.36 14.92 -6.76
N ALA A 593 16.16 15.21 -7.27
CA ALA A 593 15.11 15.87 -6.51
C ALA A 593 14.52 14.97 -5.41
N ILE A 594 14.75 13.66 -5.44
CA ILE A 594 14.23 12.71 -4.45
C ILE A 594 15.32 12.40 -3.41
N SER A 595 15.03 12.74 -2.16
CA SER A 595 15.89 12.47 -1.00
C SER A 595 15.69 11.04 -0.51
N LYS A 596 14.44 10.58 -0.40
CA LYS A 596 14.10 9.22 0.04
C LYS A 596 13.00 8.60 -0.82
N VAL A 597 13.03 7.28 -0.98
CA VAL A 597 11.99 6.46 -1.59
C VAL A 597 11.42 5.55 -0.49
N ILE A 598 10.16 5.76 -0.13
CA ILE A 598 9.47 5.05 0.94
C ILE A 598 8.77 3.82 0.36
N VAL A 599 9.30 2.64 0.67
CA VAL A 599 8.85 1.36 0.12
C VAL A 599 8.09 0.57 1.19
N GLY A 600 6.87 0.14 0.87
CA GLY A 600 6.10 -0.72 1.78
C GLY A 600 6.70 -2.13 1.87
N ALA A 601 6.97 -2.60 3.09
CA ALA A 601 7.47 -3.94 3.36
C ALA A 601 6.55 -4.68 4.33
N THR A 602 6.02 -5.84 3.91
CA THR A 602 5.17 -6.70 4.74
C THR A 602 5.93 -7.89 5.33
N LYS A 603 7.15 -8.13 4.84
CA LYS A 603 8.01 -9.24 5.29
C LYS A 603 9.48 -8.81 5.37
N PRO A 604 10.27 -9.38 6.31
CA PRO A 604 11.70 -9.08 6.43
C PRO A 604 12.47 -9.32 5.13
N GLU A 605 12.08 -10.32 4.34
CA GLU A 605 12.72 -10.63 3.06
C GLU A 605 12.60 -9.47 2.07
N HIS A 606 11.49 -8.72 2.09
CA HIS A 606 11.32 -7.56 1.23
C HIS A 606 12.32 -6.45 1.56
N VAL A 607 12.72 -6.32 2.83
CA VAL A 607 13.76 -5.37 3.25
C VAL A 607 15.13 -5.81 2.72
N VAL A 608 15.42 -7.12 2.79
CA VAL A 608 16.68 -7.68 2.26
C VAL A 608 16.75 -7.49 0.75
N ASP A 609 15.67 -7.76 0.03
CA ASP A 609 15.58 -7.56 -1.42
C ASP A 609 15.81 -6.08 -1.79
N LEU A 610 15.19 -5.16 -1.05
CA LEU A 610 15.36 -3.72 -1.26
C LEU A 610 16.80 -3.25 -1.05
N VAL A 611 17.44 -3.70 0.04
CA VAL A 611 18.83 -3.34 0.35
C VAL A 611 19.80 -3.97 -0.66
N THR A 612 19.53 -5.21 -1.09
CA THR A 612 20.30 -5.87 -2.16
C THR A 612 20.17 -5.12 -3.49
N LEU A 613 18.98 -4.62 -3.82
CA LEU A 613 18.77 -3.76 -4.98
C LEU A 613 19.60 -2.46 -4.87
N CYS A 614 19.62 -1.82 -3.70
CA CYS A 614 20.41 -0.61 -3.45
C CYS A 614 21.91 -0.86 -3.70
N HIS A 615 22.44 -1.96 -3.17
CA HIS A 615 23.85 -2.32 -3.39
C HIS A 615 24.18 -2.53 -4.88
N ARG A 616 23.35 -3.29 -5.61
CA ARG A 616 23.53 -3.48 -7.05
C ARG A 616 23.50 -2.16 -7.81
N PHE A 617 22.63 -1.25 -7.40
CA PHE A 617 22.49 0.06 -8.01
C PHE A 617 23.70 0.97 -7.74
N ASP A 618 24.25 0.95 -6.53
CA ASP A 618 25.48 1.67 -6.20
C ASP A 618 26.65 1.16 -7.06
N ASP A 619 26.80 -0.17 -7.20
CA ASP A 619 27.81 -0.79 -8.06
C ASP A 619 27.65 -0.38 -9.54
N GLU A 620 26.42 -0.25 -10.04
CA GLU A 620 26.12 0.22 -11.40
C GLU A 620 26.52 1.69 -11.59
N LEU A 621 26.21 2.57 -10.62
CA LEU A 621 26.60 3.98 -10.68
C LEU A 621 28.12 4.19 -10.62
N GLU A 622 28.83 3.40 -9.82
CA GLU A 622 30.30 3.45 -9.75
C GLU A 622 30.93 3.04 -11.09
N LYS A 623 30.40 2.02 -11.75
CA LYS A 623 30.85 1.61 -13.10
C LYS A 623 30.56 2.69 -14.14
N GLU A 624 29.33 3.24 -14.16
CA GLU A 624 28.96 4.34 -15.08
C GLU A 624 29.83 5.60 -14.86
N ALA A 625 30.29 5.85 -13.64
CA ALA A 625 31.18 6.96 -13.33
C ALA A 625 32.61 6.69 -13.82
N GLY A 626 33.14 5.48 -13.61
CA GLY A 626 34.47 5.07 -14.08
C GLY A 626 34.59 5.12 -15.60
N GLU A 627 33.57 4.67 -16.34
CA GLU A 627 33.56 4.71 -17.82
C GLU A 627 33.53 6.13 -18.41
N LYS A 628 33.10 7.15 -17.65
CA LYS A 628 33.09 8.55 -18.10
C LYS A 628 34.42 9.27 -17.85
N GLU A 629 35.27 8.72 -16.99
CA GLU A 629 36.59 9.28 -16.69
C GLU A 629 37.69 8.76 -17.65
N GLU A 630 37.47 7.61 -18.30
CA GLU A 630 38.30 7.06 -19.39
C GLU A 630 37.97 7.69 -20.75
#